data_AF-A0A8J7TX22-F1
#
_entry.id   AF-A0A8J7TX22-F1
#
_cell.length_a   1.000
_cell.length_b   1.000
_cell.length_c   1.000
_cell.angle_alpha   90.00
_cell.angle_beta   90.00
_cell.angle_gamma   90.00
#
_symmetry.space_group_name_H-M   'P 1'
#
loop_
_entity.id
_entity.type
_entity.pdbx_description
1 polymer ?
#
loop_
_entity_poly.entity_id
_entity_poly.type
_entity_poly.pdbx_seq_one_letter_code
_entity_poly.pdbx_strand_id
1 'polypeptide(L)'
;FLIGAGFFVLQAGVPFAREAMIPALFLVLLYLLHTLGELALSPVGLSLVTKLAPAKIVAFVMGFWFLSNAIAQQAGKHISQLTAVAEDATKEESLQAAMKVFNQVGMFAVASGVLLLLLTPMLKRWMHGIK
;
A
#
# COMPACT_ATOMS: atom_id res chain seq x y z
N PHE A 1 -1.60 6.57 3.85
CA PHE A 1 -0.58 7.44 4.48
C PHE A 1 0.66 6.69 4.92
N LEU A 2 0.62 5.82 5.94
CA LEU A 2 1.82 5.14 6.45
C LEU A 2 2.57 4.34 5.37
N ILE A 3 1.84 3.62 4.50
CA ILE A 3 2.42 2.89 3.37
C ILE A 3 3.15 3.84 2.39
N GLY A 4 2.53 4.97 2.04
CA GLY A 4 3.13 5.98 1.18
C GLY A 4 4.35 6.66 1.83
N ALA A 5 4.28 6.94 3.13
CA ALA A 5 5.41 7.44 3.91
C ALA A 5 6.59 6.46 3.89
N GLY A 6 6.34 5.14 3.96
CA GLY A 6 7.37 4.12 3.82
C GLY A 6 8.14 4.23 2.49
N PHE A 7 7.44 4.41 1.37
CA PHE A 7 8.09 4.60 0.06
C PHE A 7 8.89 5.90 -0.01
N PHE A 8 8.43 6.98 0.62
CA PHE A 8 9.19 8.23 0.71
C PHE A 8 10.41 8.11 1.62
N VAL A 9 10.35 7.32 2.69
CA VAL A 9 11.52 7.01 3.52
C VAL A 9 12.57 6.25 2.71
N LEU A 10 12.15 5.29 1.88
CA LEU A 10 13.08 4.59 0.99
C LEU A 10 13.74 5.55 -0.02
N GLN A 11 12.96 6.48 -0.60
CA GLN A 11 13.48 7.53 -1.48
C GLN A 11 14.49 8.45 -0.77
N ALA A 12 14.25 8.78 0.51
CA ALA A 12 15.18 9.57 1.32
C ALA A 12 16.51 8.85 1.59
N GLY A 13 16.57 7.53 1.39
CA GLY A 13 17.78 6.72 1.48
C GLY A 13 18.69 6.78 0.25
N VAL A 14 18.19 7.24 -0.89
CA VAL A 14 18.93 7.30 -2.17
C VAL A 14 20.22 8.12 -2.08
N PRO A 15 20.26 9.30 -1.43
CA PRO A 15 21.51 10.08 -1.28
C PRO A 15 22.59 9.38 -0.44
N PHE A 16 22.21 8.40 0.38
CA PHE A 16 23.12 7.62 1.22
C PHE A 16 23.57 6.31 0.55
N ALA A 17 23.15 6.07 -0.70
CA ALA A 17 23.51 4.86 -1.43
C ALA A 17 24.99 4.88 -1.84
N ARG A 18 25.63 3.71 -1.73
CA ARG A 18 26.99 3.47 -2.27
C ARG A 18 26.90 2.32 -3.26
N GLU A 19 27.48 2.46 -4.45
CA GLU A 19 27.39 1.45 -5.53
C GLU A 19 25.95 1.03 -5.87
N ALA A 20 25.02 2.00 -5.86
CA ALA A 20 23.58 1.78 -6.03
C ALA A 20 22.90 0.89 -4.97
N MET A 21 23.55 0.67 -3.82
CA MET A 21 22.97 -0.04 -2.68
C MET A 21 22.53 0.95 -1.61
N ILE A 22 21.23 0.97 -1.30
CA ILE A 22 20.66 1.76 -0.21
C ILE A 22 20.99 1.08 1.13
N PRO A 23 21.39 1.82 2.17
CA PRO A 23 21.60 1.25 3.50
C PRO A 23 20.37 0.49 4.02
N ALA A 24 20.60 -0.70 4.58
CA ALA A 24 19.52 -1.59 5.05
C ALA A 24 18.56 -0.94 6.06
N LEU A 25 19.02 0.07 6.80
CA LEU A 25 18.21 0.85 7.73
C LEU A 25 16.94 1.43 7.08
N PHE A 26 17.04 1.92 5.83
CA PHE A 26 15.88 2.48 5.12
C PHE A 26 14.86 1.41 4.73
N LEU A 27 15.32 0.20 4.43
CA LEU A 27 14.44 -0.95 4.22
C LEU A 27 13.75 -1.36 5.52
N VAL A 28 14.47 -1.38 6.65
CA VAL A 28 13.87 -1.69 7.97
C VAL A 28 12.77 -0.68 8.29
N LEU A 29 13.01 0.61 8.07
CA LEU A 29 12.01 1.67 8.30
C LEU A 29 10.81 1.57 7.34
N LEU A 30 11.05 1.25 6.07
CA LEU A 30 9.99 0.98 5.10
C LEU A 30 9.07 -0.14 5.60
N TYR A 31 9.63 -1.29 5.95
CA TYR A 31 8.86 -2.44 6.45
C TYR A 31 8.13 -2.10 7.75
N LEU A 32 8.77 -1.39 8.67
CA LEU A 32 8.14 -0.95 9.91
C LEU A 32 6.88 -0.11 9.62
N LEU A 33 6.97 0.89 8.75
CA LEU A 33 5.84 1.75 8.39
C LEU A 33 4.74 1.00 7.64
N HIS A 34 5.10 0.07 6.76
CA HIS A 34 4.15 -0.77 6.05
C HIS A 34 3.40 -1.68 7.01
N THR A 35 4.10 -2.41 7.88
CA THR A 35 3.49 -3.30 8.87
C THR A 35 2.59 -2.55 9.84
N LEU A 36 2.99 -1.36 10.32
CA LEU A 36 2.12 -0.53 11.16
C LEU A 36 0.85 -0.08 10.42
N GLY A 37 0.97 0.23 9.13
CA GLY A 37 -0.17 0.55 8.28
C GLY A 37 -1.12 -0.63 8.09
N GLU A 38 -0.58 -1.82 7.83
CA GLU A 38 -1.35 -3.06 7.68
C GLU A 38 -2.04 -3.46 8.97
N LEU A 39 -1.37 -3.33 10.11
CA LEU A 39 -1.92 -3.66 11.42
C LEU A 39 -3.10 -2.75 11.80
N ALA A 40 -3.12 -1.50 11.32
CA ALA A 40 -4.25 -0.60 11.50
C ALA A 40 -5.44 -0.95 10.59
N LEU A 41 -5.18 -1.49 9.39
CA LEU A 41 -6.21 -1.73 8.38
C LEU A 41 -6.84 -3.12 8.47
N SER A 42 -6.06 -4.18 8.73
CA SER A 42 -6.55 -5.55 8.69
C SER A 42 -7.63 -5.85 9.76
N PRO A 43 -7.53 -5.41 11.03
CA PRO A 43 -8.57 -5.71 12.02
C PRO A 43 -9.82 -4.83 11.82
N VAL A 44 -9.63 -3.59 11.36
CA VAL A 44 -10.74 -2.64 11.12
C VAL A 44 -11.53 -3.05 9.88
N GLY A 45 -10.85 -3.40 8.78
CA GLY A 45 -11.49 -3.80 7.53
C GLY A 45 -12.37 -5.04 7.71
N LEU A 46 -11.84 -6.07 8.35
CA LEU A 46 -12.58 -7.32 8.58
C LEU A 46 -13.79 -7.12 9.52
N SER A 47 -13.62 -6.31 10.56
CA SER A 47 -14.70 -5.99 11.50
C SER A 47 -15.83 -5.21 10.81
N LEU A 48 -15.51 -4.25 9.94
CA LEU A 48 -16.52 -3.47 9.22
C LEU A 48 -17.29 -4.32 8.22
N VAL A 49 -16.60 -5.19 7.46
CA VAL A 49 -17.23 -6.10 6.50
C VAL A 49 -18.26 -6.99 7.18
N THR A 50 -17.93 -7.52 8.35
CA THR A 50 -18.84 -8.41 9.11
C THR A 50 -19.98 -7.64 9.79
N LYS A 51 -19.71 -6.45 10.35
CA LYS A 51 -20.74 -5.62 11.00
C LYS A 51 -21.76 -5.01 10.02
N LEU A 52 -21.34 -4.67 8.80
CA LEU A 52 -22.19 -4.04 7.79
C LEU A 52 -22.88 -5.06 6.87
N ALA A 53 -22.41 -6.31 6.84
CA ALA A 53 -23.04 -7.35 6.02
C ALA A 53 -24.43 -7.73 6.57
N PRO A 54 -25.45 -7.88 5.71
CA PRO A 54 -26.72 -8.45 6.12
C PRO A 54 -26.53 -9.90 6.60
N ALA A 55 -27.18 -10.28 7.70
CA ALA A 55 -26.98 -11.57 8.38
C ALA A 55 -27.11 -12.81 7.47
N LYS A 56 -27.89 -12.71 6.39
CA LYS A 56 -28.13 -13.81 5.44
C LYS A 56 -27.00 -14.00 4.41
N ILE A 57 -26.13 -13.02 4.19
CA ILE A 57 -25.12 -13.03 3.12
C ILE A 57 -23.69 -12.73 3.60
N VAL A 58 -23.43 -12.87 4.90
CA VAL A 58 -22.11 -12.57 5.50
C VAL A 58 -20.98 -13.33 4.79
N ALA A 59 -21.17 -14.63 4.50
CA ALA A 59 -20.18 -15.44 3.78
C ALA A 59 -19.90 -14.93 2.36
N PHE A 60 -20.92 -14.41 1.66
CA PHE A 60 -20.77 -13.84 0.33
C PHE A 60 -19.99 -12.51 0.35
N VAL A 61 -20.32 -11.62 1.29
CA VAL A 61 -19.60 -10.34 1.45
C VAL A 61 -18.15 -10.59 1.87
N MET A 62 -17.90 -11.60 2.72
CA MET A 62 -16.56 -12.04 3.08
C MET A 62 -15.79 -12.60 1.88
N GLY A 63 -16.46 -13.37 1.01
CA GLY A 63 -15.90 -13.81 -0.27
C GLY A 63 -15.48 -12.62 -1.15
N PHE A 64 -16.29 -11.57 -1.20
CA PHE A 64 -15.97 -10.34 -1.93
C PHE A 64 -14.77 -9.59 -1.33
N TRP A 65 -14.64 -9.57 0.00
CA TRP A 65 -13.46 -9.03 0.68
C TRP A 65 -12.18 -9.75 0.25
N PHE A 66 -12.15 -11.08 0.29
CA PHE A 66 -10.98 -11.84 -0.16
C PHE A 66 -10.73 -11.71 -1.66
N LEU A 67 -11.78 -11.67 -2.48
CA LEU A 67 -11.67 -11.45 -3.92
C LEU A 67 -11.03 -10.09 -4.22
N SER A 68 -11.42 -9.04 -3.48
CA SER A 68 -10.82 -7.71 -3.63
C SER A 68 -9.32 -7.72 -3.33
N ASN A 69 -8.89 -8.50 -2.33
CA ASN A 69 -7.47 -8.67 -2.01
C ASN A 69 -6.73 -9.44 -3.12
N ALA A 70 -7.33 -10.50 -3.67
CA ALA A 70 -6.76 -11.24 -4.79
C ALA A 70 -6.54 -10.34 -6.03
N ILE A 71 -7.52 -9.49 -6.34
CA ILE A 71 -7.42 -8.52 -7.44
C ILE A 71 -6.32 -7.49 -7.14
N ALA A 72 -6.22 -7.00 -5.90
CA ALA A 72 -5.17 -6.07 -5.50
C ALA A 72 -3.77 -6.68 -5.67
N GLN A 73 -3.58 -7.94 -5.30
CA GLN A 73 -2.31 -8.66 -5.48
C GLN A 73 -1.98 -8.87 -6.96
N GLN A 74 -2.98 -9.17 -7.81
CA GLN A 74 -2.78 -9.27 -9.26
C GLN A 74 -2.39 -7.92 -9.88
N ALA A 75 -3.01 -6.82 -9.45
CA ALA A 75 -2.60 -5.48 -9.86
C ALA A 75 -1.18 -5.14 -9.38
N GLY A 76 -0.83 -5.52 -8.14
CA GLY A 76 0.52 -5.38 -7.59
C GLY A 76 1.58 -6.10 -8.42
N LYS A 77 1.27 -7.31 -8.92
CA LYS A 77 2.13 -8.04 -9.86
C LYS A 77 2.41 -7.24 -11.12
N HIS A 78 1.39 -6.64 -11.74
CA HIS A 78 1.57 -5.80 -12.93
C HIS A 78 2.42 -4.57 -12.64
N ILE A 79 2.25 -3.94 -11.48
CA ILE A 79 3.08 -2.80 -11.06
C ILE A 79 4.53 -3.22 -10.84
N SER A 80 4.77 -4.39 -10.24
CA SER A 80 6.12 -4.94 -10.06
C SER A 80 6.81 -5.29 -11.38
N GLN A 81 6.07 -5.59 -12.45
CA GLN A 81 6.68 -5.78 -13.77
C GLN A 81 7.26 -4.48 -14.33
N LEU A 82 6.73 -3.33 -13.91
CA LEU A 82 7.25 -2.01 -14.32
C LEU A 82 8.59 -1.67 -13.68
N THR A 83 8.99 -2.38 -12.61
CA THR A 83 10.33 -2.25 -12.01
C THR A 83 11.37 -3.13 -12.70
N ALA A 84 10.96 -3.97 -13.66
CA ALA A 84 11.89 -4.82 -14.40
C ALA A 84 12.75 -3.96 -15.33
N VAL A 85 14.05 -4.26 -15.36
CA VAL A 85 15.04 -3.61 -16.22
C VAL A 85 15.73 -4.70 -17.05
N ALA A 86 16.26 -4.33 -18.23
CA ALA A 86 17.00 -5.25 -19.08
C ALA A 86 18.16 -5.93 -18.31
N GLU A 87 18.50 -7.18 -18.66
CA GLU A 87 19.57 -7.94 -17.99
C GLU A 87 20.94 -7.24 -18.03
N ASP A 88 21.19 -6.43 -19.06
CA ASP A 88 22.44 -5.68 -19.25
C ASP A 88 22.45 -4.30 -18.57
N ALA A 89 21.41 -3.94 -17.82
CA ALA A 89 21.30 -2.62 -17.21
C ALA A 89 22.31 -2.42 -16.08
N THR A 90 22.86 -1.21 -16.01
CA THR A 90 23.75 -0.84 -14.91
C THR A 90 23.00 -0.86 -13.57
N LYS A 91 23.74 -1.02 -12.46
CA LYS A 91 23.16 -0.99 -11.12
C LYS A 91 22.45 0.34 -10.83
N GLU A 92 22.96 1.44 -11.37
CA GLU A 92 22.37 2.78 -11.25
C GLU A 92 21.05 2.91 -12.02
N GLU A 93 20.97 2.41 -13.26
CA GLU A 93 19.73 2.39 -14.03
C GLU A 93 18.66 1.53 -13.35
N SER A 94 19.07 0.38 -12.80
CA SER A 94 18.19 -0.50 -12.03
C SER A 94 17.63 0.20 -10.79
N LEU A 95 18.47 0.92 -10.06
CA LEU A 95 18.06 1.70 -8.90
C LEU A 95 17.08 2.82 -9.30
N GLN A 96 17.38 3.58 -10.36
CA GLN A 96 16.50 4.68 -10.81
C GLN A 96 15.14 4.18 -11.31
N ALA A 97 15.10 3.07 -12.06
CA ALA A 97 13.85 2.47 -12.51
C ALA A 97 12.99 2.01 -11.33
N ALA A 98 13.58 1.34 -10.34
CA ALA A 98 12.88 0.92 -9.13
C ALA A 98 12.34 2.14 -8.34
N MET A 99 13.18 3.15 -8.12
CA MET A 99 12.80 4.36 -7.37
C MET A 99 11.69 5.15 -8.07
N LYS A 100 11.68 5.20 -9.41
CA LYS A 100 10.62 5.86 -10.18
C LYS A 100 9.26 5.22 -9.90
N VAL A 101 9.16 3.90 -9.96
CA VAL A 101 7.92 3.18 -9.70
C VAL A 101 7.52 3.28 -8.23
N PHE A 102 8.47 3.13 -7.30
CA PHE A 102 8.20 3.25 -5.87
C PHE A 102 7.70 4.65 -5.47
N ASN A 103 8.23 5.71 -6.09
CA ASN A 103 7.73 7.07 -5.86
C ASN A 103 6.30 7.25 -6.41
N GLN A 104 6.02 6.73 -7.61
CA GLN A 104 4.66 6.74 -8.17
C GLN A 104 3.66 6.01 -7.27
N VAL A 105 4.00 4.78 -6.84
CA VAL A 105 3.16 4.00 -5.92
C VAL A 105 2.99 4.71 -4.57
N GLY A 106 4.06 5.30 -4.03
CA GLY A 106 4.04 6.11 -2.82
C GLY A 106 3.06 7.28 -2.92
N MET A 107 3.09 8.00 -4.05
CA MET A 107 2.16 9.10 -4.33
C MET A 107 0.71 8.61 -4.40
N PHE A 108 0.44 7.52 -5.12
CA PHE A 108 -0.91 6.93 -5.17
C PHE A 108 -1.39 6.48 -3.78
N ALA A 109 -0.51 5.93 -2.94
CA ALA A 109 -0.84 5.48 -1.58
C ALA A 109 -1.10 6.65 -0.60
N VAL A 110 -0.49 7.82 -0.83
CA VAL A 110 -0.83 9.05 -0.11
C VAL A 110 -2.13 9.62 -0.63
N ALA A 111 -2.31 9.73 -1.94
CA ALA A 111 -3.51 10.26 -2.57
C ALA A 111 -4.76 9.46 -2.16
N SER A 112 -4.69 8.13 -2.17
CA SER A 112 -5.80 7.27 -1.70
C SER A 112 -6.11 7.48 -0.22
N GLY A 113 -5.08 7.68 0.61
CA GLY A 113 -5.24 8.03 2.03
C GLY A 113 -5.95 9.37 2.22
N VAL A 114 -5.52 10.41 1.50
CA VAL A 114 -6.16 11.74 1.53
C VAL A 114 -7.61 11.65 1.07
N LEU A 115 -7.86 10.95 -0.02
CA LEU A 115 -9.21 10.73 -0.54
C LEU A 115 -10.11 10.03 0.50
N LEU A 116 -9.59 9.02 1.19
CA LEU A 116 -10.30 8.34 2.28
C LEU A 116 -10.63 9.30 3.45
N LEU A 117 -9.71 10.19 3.82
CA LEU A 117 -9.98 11.21 4.85
C LEU A 117 -11.07 12.19 4.41
N LEU A 118 -11.07 12.59 3.14
CA LEU A 118 -12.11 13.46 2.58
C LEU A 118 -13.47 12.77 2.51
N LEU A 119 -13.51 11.47 2.23
CA LEU A 119 -14.74 10.67 2.20
C LEU A 119 -15.20 10.22 3.59
N THR A 120 -14.33 10.25 4.59
CA THR A 120 -14.63 9.87 5.98
C THR A 120 -15.90 10.54 6.55
N PRO A 121 -16.13 11.86 6.42
CA PRO A 121 -17.37 12.47 6.92
C PRO A 121 -18.63 11.93 6.24
N MET A 122 -18.57 11.57 4.96
CA MET A 122 -19.71 10.97 4.24
C MET A 122 -19.94 9.52 4.66
N LEU A 123 -18.87 8.72 4.74
CA LEU A 123 -18.91 7.34 5.22
C LEU A 123 -19.51 7.25 6.63
N LYS A 124 -19.06 8.10 7.55
CA LYS A 124 -19.60 8.14 8.93
C LYS A 124 -21.10 8.48 8.97
N ARG A 125 -21.59 9.32 8.06
CA ARG A 125 -23.04 9.63 7.97
C ARG A 125 -23.84 8.42 7.49
N TRP A 126 -23.29 7.60 6.59
CA TRP A 126 -23.98 6.44 6.03
C TRP A 126 -23.92 5.19 6.91
N MET A 127 -23.04 5.15 7.91
CA MET A 127 -22.89 4.03 8.85
C MET A 127 -24.01 3.93 9.91
N HIS A 128 -25.08 4.74 9.82
CA HIS A 128 -26.30 4.67 10.66
C HIS A 128 -26.05 4.38 12.16
N GLY A 129 -25.01 4.99 12.75
CA GLY A 129 -24.74 4.92 14.19
C GLY A 129 -23.92 3.71 14.68
N ILE A 130 -23.37 2.87 13.79
CA ILE A 130 -22.49 1.77 14.19
C ILE A 130 -21.12 2.37 14.60
N LYS A 131 -20.81 2.26 15.90
CA LYS A 131 -19.50 2.63 16.49
C LYS A 131 -18.53 1.44 16.51
#